data_AF-A0A3C0N254-F1
#
_entry.id   AF-A0A3C0N254-F1
#
_cell.length_a   1.000
_cell.length_b   1.000
_cell.length_c   1.000
_cell.angle_alpha   90.00
_cell.angle_beta   90.00
_cell.angle_gamma   90.00
#
_symmetry.space_group_name_H-M   'P 1'
#
loop_
_entity.id
_entity.type
_entity.pdbx_description
1 polymer ?
#
loop_
_entity_poly.entity_id
_entity_poly.type
_entity_poly.pdbx_seq_one_letter_code
_entity_poly.pdbx_strand_id
1 'polypeptide(L)'
;MALLKLADAYPNYRQEIFGGDDIKGYDVYAAEGNDKIGSVYDALIDESGSFRYFVIDTGFWVFGKKVLVPMGKVQIDYEQHRIYVSGMTKQEVENMPEYNDNMTVDYDYEERVRNTFRPTAGTATRPTYDRNT
;
A
#
# COMPACT_ATOMS: atom_id res chain seq x y z
N MET A 1 -17.59 -0.47 0.55
CA MET A 1 -17.53 -1.86 1.09
C MET A 1 -16.86 -1.77 2.44
N ALA A 2 -17.21 -2.63 3.40
CA ALA A 2 -16.50 -2.63 4.68
C ALA A 2 -15.14 -3.32 4.51
N LEU A 3 -14.10 -2.73 5.09
CA LEU A 3 -12.77 -3.36 5.18
C LEU A 3 -12.52 -3.84 6.59
N LEU A 4 -11.98 -5.05 6.70
CA LEU A 4 -11.64 -5.71 7.95
C LEU A 4 -10.14 -5.92 8.02
N LYS A 5 -9.56 -5.86 9.23
CA LYS A 5 -8.16 -6.25 9.42
C LYS A 5 -8.05 -7.76 9.26
N LEU A 6 -6.99 -8.19 8.58
CA LEU A 6 -6.70 -9.60 8.37
C LEU A 6 -6.60 -10.35 9.70
N ALA A 7 -5.85 -9.80 10.66
CA ALA A 7 -5.66 -10.44 11.95
C ALA A 7 -6.95 -10.58 12.78
N ASP A 8 -7.89 -9.64 12.62
CA ASP A 8 -9.18 -9.69 13.32
C ASP A 8 -10.15 -10.68 12.65
N ALA A 9 -10.16 -10.72 11.31
CA ALA A 9 -11.04 -11.59 10.54
C ALA A 9 -10.55 -13.05 10.47
N TYR A 10 -9.24 -13.26 10.46
CA TYR A 10 -8.59 -14.57 10.32
C TYR A 10 -7.43 -14.70 11.31
N PRO A 11 -7.68 -15.08 12.59
CA PRO A 11 -6.63 -15.17 13.61
C PRO A 11 -5.51 -16.17 13.28
N ASN A 12 -5.79 -17.20 12.46
CA ASN A 12 -4.84 -18.23 12.05
C ASN A 12 -4.24 -18.01 10.64
N TYR A 13 -4.34 -16.78 10.12
CA TYR A 13 -3.94 -16.46 8.73
C TYR A 13 -2.50 -16.88 8.39
N ARG A 14 -1.59 -16.88 9.37
CA ARG A 14 -0.19 -17.29 9.19
C ARG A 14 -0.10 -18.72 8.68
N GLN A 15 -0.82 -19.66 9.31
CA GLN A 15 -0.79 -21.07 8.90
C GLN A 15 -1.64 -21.30 7.64
N GLU A 16 -2.81 -20.65 7.54
CA GLU A 16 -3.80 -20.97 6.52
C GLU A 16 -3.56 -20.25 5.18
N ILE A 17 -2.97 -19.05 5.21
CA ILE A 17 -2.78 -18.21 4.02
C ILE A 17 -1.31 -18.15 3.62
N PHE A 18 -0.41 -18.04 4.60
CA PHE A 18 1.04 -17.88 4.36
C PHE A 18 1.85 -19.16 4.64
N GLY A 19 1.20 -20.31 4.83
CA GLY A 19 1.89 -21.59 4.98
C GLY A 19 2.83 -21.68 6.19
N GLY A 20 2.58 -20.87 7.22
CA GLY A 20 3.41 -20.74 8.41
C GLY A 20 4.32 -19.51 8.41
N ASP A 21 4.45 -18.82 7.28
CA ASP A 21 5.19 -17.55 7.18
C ASP A 21 4.33 -16.36 7.64
N ASP A 22 4.94 -15.19 7.81
CA ASP A 22 4.22 -13.97 8.16
C ASP A 22 4.82 -12.77 7.46
N ILE A 23 3.99 -12.10 6.66
CA ILE A 23 4.37 -10.86 5.99
C ILE A 23 4.42 -9.67 6.95
N LYS A 24 3.81 -9.75 8.15
CA LYS A 24 3.91 -8.68 9.15
C LYS A 24 5.38 -8.51 9.57
N GLY A 25 5.81 -7.27 9.64
CA GLY A 25 7.20 -6.92 9.92
C GLY A 25 8.12 -6.97 8.71
N TYR A 26 7.66 -7.40 7.52
CA TYR A 26 8.47 -7.28 6.31
C TYR A 26 8.82 -5.81 6.08
N ASP A 27 10.06 -5.57 5.66
CA ASP A 27 10.52 -4.23 5.35
C ASP A 27 9.91 -3.75 4.03
N VAL A 28 9.42 -2.52 4.02
CA VAL A 28 8.74 -1.93 2.87
C VAL A 28 9.64 -0.89 2.25
N TYR A 29 9.83 -0.98 0.94
CA TYR A 29 10.71 -0.14 0.13
C TYR A 29 9.95 0.49 -1.03
N ALA A 30 10.37 1.68 -1.44
CA ALA A 30 9.97 2.24 -2.73
C ALA A 30 10.65 1.41 -3.83
N ALA A 31 9.88 0.94 -4.81
CA ALA A 31 10.43 0.20 -5.95
C ALA A 31 11.38 1.10 -6.78
N GLU A 32 11.08 2.40 -6.83
CA GLU A 32 11.95 3.41 -7.42
C GLU A 32 12.93 3.93 -6.35
N GLY A 33 14.23 3.93 -6.64
CA GLY A 33 15.27 4.44 -5.74
C GLY A 33 15.66 3.51 -4.59
N ASN A 34 14.87 2.47 -4.29
CA ASN A 34 15.15 1.49 -3.23
C ASN A 34 15.25 2.11 -1.82
N ASP A 35 14.51 3.19 -1.58
CA ASP A 35 14.43 3.84 -0.29
C ASP A 35 13.51 3.07 0.66
N LYS A 36 13.93 2.88 1.92
CA LYS A 36 13.06 2.27 2.93
C LYS A 36 11.90 3.23 3.24
N ILE A 37 10.69 2.67 3.22
CA ILE A 37 9.42 3.35 3.51
C ILE A 37 8.93 3.03 4.93
N GLY A 38 8.93 1.74 5.28
CA GLY A 38 8.17 1.27 6.44
C GLY A 38 8.45 -0.19 6.77
N SER A 39 7.54 -0.72 7.58
CA SER A 39 7.33 -2.16 7.75
C SER A 39 5.84 -2.48 7.71
N VAL A 40 5.50 -3.70 7.30
CA VAL A 40 4.10 -4.15 7.29
C VAL A 40 3.57 -4.27 8.72
N TYR A 41 2.49 -3.55 9.03
CA TYR A 41 1.78 -3.64 10.30
C TYR A 41 0.63 -4.66 10.24
N ASP A 42 -0.17 -4.58 9.17
CA ASP A 42 -1.31 -5.47 8.93
C ASP A 42 -1.72 -5.45 7.45
N ALA A 43 -2.77 -6.18 7.10
CA ALA A 43 -3.46 -6.08 5.83
C ALA A 43 -4.97 -5.87 6.05
N LEU A 44 -5.60 -5.19 5.11
CA LEU A 44 -7.06 -5.02 5.05
C LEU A 44 -7.63 -5.90 3.94
N ILE A 45 -8.70 -6.61 4.28
CA ILE A 45 -9.47 -7.45 3.38
C ILE A 45 -10.89 -6.90 3.22
N ASP A 46 -11.56 -7.26 2.14
CA ASP A 46 -13.00 -7.04 2.02
C ASP A 46 -13.83 -8.19 2.60
N GLU A 47 -15.15 -8.03 2.57
CA GLU A 47 -16.13 -9.02 3.03
C GLU A 47 -16.07 -10.36 2.28
N SER A 48 -15.44 -10.41 1.10
CA SER A 48 -15.21 -11.63 0.32
C SER A 48 -13.88 -12.32 0.67
N GLY A 49 -13.12 -11.78 1.62
CA GLY A 49 -11.80 -12.28 2.00
C GLY A 49 -10.67 -11.85 1.04
N SER A 50 -10.93 -10.94 0.10
CA SER A 50 -9.91 -10.47 -0.83
C SER A 50 -9.05 -9.38 -0.19
N PHE A 51 -7.73 -9.54 -0.24
CA PHE A 51 -6.79 -8.50 0.16
C PHE A 51 -6.98 -7.23 -0.66
N ARG A 52 -7.03 -6.07 0.01
CA ARG A 52 -7.24 -4.76 -0.63
C ARG A 52 -6.08 -3.82 -0.37
N TYR A 53 -5.61 -3.74 0.86
CA TYR A 53 -4.54 -2.83 1.26
C TYR A 53 -3.57 -3.48 2.24
N PHE A 54 -2.32 -3.05 2.21
CA PHE A 54 -1.40 -3.21 3.33
C PHE A 54 -1.44 -1.97 4.22
N VAL A 55 -1.41 -2.19 5.53
CA VAL A 55 -1.16 -1.14 6.52
C VAL A 55 0.34 -1.09 6.74
N ILE A 56 0.96 0.02 6.35
CA ILE A 56 2.41 0.23 6.47
C ILE A 56 2.68 1.19 7.62
N ASP A 57 3.55 0.78 8.55
CA ASP A 57 4.04 1.61 9.64
C ASP A 57 5.33 2.33 9.21
N THR A 58 5.31 3.67 9.22
CA THR A 58 6.47 4.52 8.88
C THR A 58 7.20 5.04 10.12
N GLY A 59 7.02 4.39 11.27
CA GLY A 59 7.45 4.80 12.62
C GLY A 59 8.93 5.13 12.81
N PHE A 60 9.80 4.81 11.86
CA PHE A 60 11.20 5.25 11.88
C PHE A 60 11.40 6.69 11.36
N TRP A 61 10.34 7.34 10.88
CA TRP A 61 10.36 8.75 10.48
C TRP A 61 10.02 9.67 11.65
N VAL A 62 10.47 10.92 11.59
CA VAL A 62 10.22 11.93 12.64
C VAL A 62 8.72 12.15 12.86
N PHE A 63 7.92 12.02 11.80
CA PHE A 63 6.46 12.08 11.83
C PHE A 63 5.85 10.74 11.38
N GLY A 64 6.37 9.65 11.94
CA GLY A 64 5.91 8.30 11.64
C GLY A 64 4.40 8.12 11.88
N LYS A 65 3.75 7.38 11.00
CA LYS A 65 2.31 7.11 11.01
C LYS A 65 2.03 5.79 10.31
N LYS A 66 0.77 5.34 10.36
CA LYS A 66 0.32 4.21 9.54
C LYS A 66 -0.34 4.74 8.27
N VAL A 67 -0.12 4.07 7.15
CA VAL A 67 -0.70 4.44 5.84
C VAL A 67 -1.24 3.21 5.13
N LEU A 68 -2.17 3.40 4.18
CA LEU A 68 -2.72 2.30 3.38
C LEU A 68 -2.10 2.26 1.98
N VAL A 69 -1.49 1.13 1.63
CA VAL A 69 -0.95 0.89 0.28
C VAL A 69 -1.82 -0.13 -0.46
N PRO A 70 -2.36 0.18 -1.65
CA PRO A 70 -3.13 -0.78 -2.43
C PRO A 70 -2.31 -2.02 -2.78
N MET A 71 -2.88 -3.20 -2.61
CA MET A 71 -2.19 -4.47 -2.93
C MET A 71 -1.74 -4.56 -4.40
N GLY A 72 -2.46 -3.93 -5.34
CA GLY A 72 -2.07 -3.86 -6.76
C GLY A 72 -0.82 -3.01 -7.05
N LYS A 73 -0.24 -2.36 -6.05
CA LYS A 73 1.00 -1.58 -6.15
C LYS A 73 2.19 -2.29 -5.48
N VAL A 74 1.97 -3.49 -4.95
CA VAL A 74 2.94 -4.22 -4.12
C VAL A 74 3.51 -5.43 -4.86
N GLN A 75 4.83 -5.57 -4.79
CA GLN A 75 5.55 -6.79 -5.13
C GLN A 75 6.22 -7.33 -3.86
N ILE A 76 6.04 -8.61 -3.57
CA ILE A 76 6.58 -9.26 -2.37
C ILE A 76 7.81 -10.09 -2.76
N ASP A 77 8.89 -9.91 -2.01
CA ASP A 77 10.09 -10.72 -2.03
C ASP A 77 10.16 -11.51 -0.72
N TYR A 78 9.70 -12.76 -0.79
CA TYR A 78 9.67 -13.67 0.36
C TYR A 78 11.07 -14.12 0.81
N GLU A 79 12.06 -14.14 -0.08
CA GLU A 79 13.42 -14.57 0.31
C GLU A 79 14.12 -13.51 1.16
N GLN A 80 13.88 -12.24 0.86
CA GLN A 80 14.47 -11.12 1.60
C GLN A 80 13.58 -10.57 2.72
N HIS A 81 12.36 -11.11 2.89
CA HIS A 81 11.32 -10.55 3.76
C HIS A 81 11.06 -9.06 3.48
N ARG A 82 10.88 -8.73 2.18
CA ARG A 82 10.70 -7.35 1.70
C ARG A 82 9.46 -7.19 0.84
N ILE A 83 8.90 -5.99 0.89
CA ILE A 83 7.85 -5.52 0.00
C ILE A 83 8.36 -4.30 -0.76
N TYR A 84 8.14 -4.28 -2.07
CA TYR A 84 8.42 -3.14 -2.94
C TYR A 84 7.10 -2.50 -3.39
N VAL A 85 6.99 -1.18 -3.24
CA VAL A 85 5.82 -0.38 -3.62
C VAL A 85 6.14 0.44 -4.86
N SER A 86 5.41 0.21 -5.95
CA SER A 86 5.64 0.90 -7.24
C SER A 86 4.87 2.22 -7.36
N GLY A 87 5.48 3.21 -8.02
CA GLY A 87 4.87 4.50 -8.31
C GLY A 87 4.62 5.33 -7.04
N MET A 88 5.57 5.28 -6.12
CA MET A 88 5.62 6.13 -4.93
C MET A 88 7.07 6.39 -4.52
N THR A 89 7.29 7.61 -4.07
CA THR A 89 8.50 8.06 -3.38
C THR A 89 8.27 8.14 -1.88
N LYS A 90 9.37 8.16 -1.12
CA LYS A 90 9.34 8.39 0.33
C LYS A 90 8.51 9.63 0.73
N GLN A 91 8.69 10.75 0.01
CA GLN A 91 8.00 12.01 0.28
C GLN A 91 6.49 11.91 0.03
N GLU A 92 6.06 11.16 -0.98
CA GLU A 92 4.63 10.96 -1.23
C GLU A 92 3.98 10.15 -0.11
N VAL A 93 4.68 9.16 0.45
CA VAL A 93 4.20 8.40 1.62
C VAL A 93 4.06 9.30 2.85
N GLU A 94 5.00 10.23 3.07
CA GLU A 94 4.89 11.20 4.16
C GLU A 94 3.63 12.07 4.04
N ASN A 95 3.11 12.28 2.84
CA ASN A 95 1.91 13.08 2.59
C ASN A 95 0.61 12.26 2.54
N MET A 96 0.67 10.93 2.66
CA MET A 96 -0.52 10.09 2.63
C MET A 96 -1.46 10.33 3.81
N PRO A 97 -2.77 10.08 3.66
CA PRO A 97 -3.69 10.04 4.79
C PRO A 97 -3.23 9.05 5.86
N GLU A 98 -3.31 9.46 7.12
CA GLU A 98 -3.03 8.58 8.26
C GLU A 98 -4.17 7.55 8.43
N TYR A 99 -3.77 6.30 8.57
CA TYR A 99 -4.62 5.19 8.98
C TYR A 99 -4.62 5.05 10.50
N ASN A 100 -5.80 4.90 11.08
CA ASN A 100 -5.98 4.64 12.50
C ASN A 100 -6.73 3.32 12.71
N ASP A 101 -6.29 2.52 13.68
CA ASP A 101 -6.86 1.20 13.96
C ASP A 101 -8.36 1.22 14.34
N ASN A 102 -8.84 2.37 14.82
CA ASN A 102 -10.22 2.59 15.27
C ASN A 102 -11.09 3.32 14.23
N MET A 103 -10.57 3.56 13.02
CA MET A 103 -11.32 4.23 11.97
C MET A 103 -12.05 3.22 11.08
N THR A 104 -13.21 3.62 10.57
CA THR A 104 -13.84 2.93 9.43
C THR A 104 -13.19 3.44 8.14
N VAL A 105 -12.67 2.53 7.33
CA VAL A 105 -12.18 2.89 5.98
C VAL A 105 -13.39 2.95 5.05
N ASP A 106 -13.88 4.17 4.83
CA ASP A 106 -14.97 4.46 3.91
C ASP A 106 -14.46 4.80 2.50
N TYR A 107 -15.40 5.01 1.58
CA TYR A 107 -15.10 5.31 0.19
C TYR A 107 -14.27 6.60 0.02
N ASP A 108 -14.58 7.65 0.78
CA ASP A 108 -13.89 8.94 0.70
C ASP A 108 -12.44 8.84 1.17
N TYR A 109 -12.18 8.07 2.23
CA TYR A 109 -10.83 7.76 2.68
C TYR A 109 -10.07 6.95 1.63
N GLU A 110 -10.68 5.88 1.09
CA GLU A 110 -10.08 5.10 0.00
C GLU A 110 -9.77 5.96 -1.22
N GLU A 111 -10.63 6.92 -1.56
CA GLU A 111 -10.38 7.82 -2.68
C GLU A 111 -9.15 8.71 -2.43
N ARG A 112 -9.02 9.30 -1.24
CA ARG A 112 -7.82 10.08 -0.86
C ARG A 112 -6.55 9.25 -0.94
N VAL A 113 -6.59 8.00 -0.46
CA VAL A 113 -5.47 7.07 -0.60
C VAL A 113 -5.15 6.84 -2.08
N ARG A 114 -6.13 6.42 -2.88
CA ARG A 114 -5.94 6.11 -4.31
C ARG A 114 -5.45 7.31 -5.11
N ASN A 115 -5.87 8.52 -4.79
CA ASN A 115 -5.43 9.74 -5.46
C ASN A 115 -3.92 9.97 -5.32
N THR A 116 -3.29 9.45 -4.26
CA THR A 116 -1.83 9.51 -4.08
C THR A 116 -1.08 8.58 -5.05
N PHE A 117 -1.72 7.50 -5.54
CA PHE A 117 -1.13 6.52 -6.45
C PHE A 117 -1.52 6.69 -7.91
N ARG A 118 -2.43 7.63 -8.19
CA ARG A 118 -2.80 7.98 -9.55
C ARG A 118 -1.62 8.75 -10.13
N PRO A 119 -1.08 8.31 -11.29
CA PRO A 119 -0.13 9.16 -11.99
C PRO A 119 -0.83 10.49 -12.23
N THR A 120 -0.16 11.60 -11.88
CA THR A 120 -0.59 12.93 -12.35
C THR A 120 -0.72 12.84 -13.86
N ALA A 121 -1.95 12.75 -14.35
CA ALA A 121 -2.28 12.82 -15.76
C ALA A 121 -2.01 14.25 -16.23
N GLY A 122 -0.74 14.58 -16.38
CA GLY A 122 -0.29 15.96 -16.43
C GLY A 122 1.11 16.15 -16.98
N THR A 123 1.58 15.28 -17.88
CA THR A 123 2.56 15.61 -18.95
C THR A 123 2.71 14.42 -19.92
N ALA A 124 1.61 14.00 -20.53
CA ALA A 124 1.70 13.30 -21.82
C ALA A 124 1.38 14.34 -22.89
N THR A 125 2.38 15.14 -23.28
CA THR A 125 2.34 15.91 -24.52
C THR A 125 2.16 14.87 -25.64
N ARG A 126 0.92 14.66 -26.08
CA ARG A 126 0.63 13.88 -27.28
C ARG A 126 1.40 14.56 -28.42
N PRO A 127 2.35 13.91 -29.11
CA PRO A 127 2.83 14.46 -30.36
C PRO A 127 1.62 14.51 -31.29
N THR A 128 1.15 15.71 -31.61
CA THR A 128 0.21 15.93 -32.69
C THR A 128 0.94 15.55 -33.98
N TYR A 129 0.74 14.32 -34.45
CA TYR A 129 1.05 13.98 -35.83
C TYR A 129 0.02 14.71 -36.69
N ASP A 130 0.44 15.87 -37.18
CA ASP A 130 -0.19 16.55 -38.30
C ASP A 130 -0.09 15.61 -39.50
N ARG A 131 -1.20 14.92 -39.82
CA ARG A 131 -1.29 14.12 -41.02
C ARG A 131 -1.85 15.03 -42.12
N ASN A 132 -0.95 15.80 -42.74
CA ASN A 132 -1.26 16.53 -43.96
C ASN A 132 -0.11 16.40 -44.96
N THR A 133 -0.17 15.34 -45.77
CA THR A 133 0.35 15.22 -47.15
C THR A 133 -0.24 13.95 -47.75
#